data_AF-A0A3B0YI34-F1
#
_entry.id   AF-A0A3B0YI34-F1
#
_cell.length_a   1.000
_cell.length_b   1.000
_cell.length_c   1.000
_cell.angle_alpha   90.00
_cell.angle_beta   90.00
_cell.angle_gamma   90.00
#
_symmetry.space_group_name_H-M   'P 1'
#
loop_
_entity.id
_entity.type
_entity.pdbx_description
1 polymer ?
#
loop_
_entity_poly.entity_id
_entity_poly.type
_entity_poly.pdbx_seq_one_letter_code
_entity_poly.pdbx_strand_id
1 'polypeptide(L)'
;MFLIRGMHNLKAEHRNCVATIGNFDGVHLGHQAVISQLAEKAAELKLPACVVTFEPQAAEFFKPESSPARLTRFREKFIALQHFAVDRILCLPFNAALSALSAEEFIQKVLLEGLGVKYLVVGDDFRFGKGRRGDFELLTKAGQEYGFQVVHMHTFDVDESRVSSTRIRQALAQGELSLAKKLLGRGYRMSGRVAYGAQRGRTIGFPTANIFLHRQQVPLSGVFAVKMFGLESSPLQGVANIGTRPTVDGSQTLLEVHLFDFDQDIYGKHVQIEFIKKLRDEEKFDSFDELKQQILTDAQQARQCLQ
;
A
#
# COMPACT_ATOMS: atom_id res chain seq x y z
N MET A 1 -6.04 16.53 7.38
CA MET A 1 -6.70 15.33 6.80
C MET A 1 -7.42 14.53 7.89
N PHE A 2 -8.74 14.36 7.76
CA PHE A 2 -9.60 13.59 8.67
C PHE A 2 -9.85 12.17 8.15
N LEU A 3 -10.01 11.20 9.05
CA LEU A 3 -10.36 9.81 8.71
C LEU A 3 -11.79 9.50 9.19
N ILE A 4 -12.66 9.11 8.27
CA ILE A 4 -14.01 8.64 8.53
C ILE A 4 -14.04 7.13 8.31
N ARG A 5 -14.42 6.34 9.33
CA ARG A 5 -14.47 4.88 9.26
C ARG A 5 -15.91 4.40 9.06
N GLY A 6 -16.25 3.98 7.85
CA GLY A 6 -17.55 3.44 7.50
C GLY A 6 -18.65 4.49 7.37
N MET A 7 -19.74 4.10 6.70
CA MET A 7 -20.86 4.99 6.38
C MET A 7 -21.62 5.49 7.62
N HIS A 8 -21.68 4.68 8.69
CA HIS A 8 -22.38 5.03 9.92
C HIS A 8 -21.76 6.22 10.68
N ASN A 9 -20.52 6.59 10.36
CA ASN A 9 -19.84 7.77 10.91
C ASN A 9 -19.93 9.01 10.01
N LEU A 10 -20.65 8.92 8.88
CA LEU A 10 -20.94 10.09 8.05
C LEU A 10 -21.93 11.01 8.79
N LYS A 11 -21.69 12.31 8.67
CA LYS A 11 -22.40 13.38 9.39
C LYS A 11 -22.66 14.52 8.42
N ALA A 12 -23.53 15.44 8.79
CA ALA A 12 -23.84 16.61 7.96
C ALA A 12 -22.59 17.42 7.57
N GLU A 13 -21.62 17.57 8.48
CA GLU A 13 -20.34 18.27 8.22
C GLU A 13 -19.46 17.58 7.15
N HIS A 14 -19.70 16.29 6.91
CA HIS A 14 -18.97 15.51 5.90
C HIS A 14 -19.52 15.68 4.49
N ARG A 15 -20.70 16.31 4.34
CA ARG A 15 -21.36 16.51 3.06
C ARG A 15 -20.69 17.60 2.20
N ASN A 16 -21.07 17.64 0.92
CA ASN A 16 -20.61 18.60 -0.09
C ASN A 16 -19.10 18.53 -0.31
N CYS A 17 -18.64 17.52 -1.05
CA CYS A 17 -17.23 17.35 -1.36
C CYS A 17 -17.00 17.05 -2.85
N VAL A 18 -15.74 17.24 -3.26
CA VAL A 18 -15.18 16.62 -4.45
C VAL A 18 -14.62 15.27 -4.01
N ALA A 19 -14.99 14.19 -4.67
CA ALA A 19 -14.61 12.84 -4.26
C ALA A 19 -13.89 12.06 -5.36
N THR A 20 -13.04 11.12 -4.94
CA THR A 20 -12.54 10.03 -5.79
C THR A 20 -12.69 8.70 -5.07
N ILE A 21 -12.84 7.61 -5.82
CA ILE A 21 -13.09 6.27 -5.26
C ILE A 21 -12.10 5.26 -5.83
N GLY A 22 -11.46 4.49 -4.96
CA GLY A 22 -10.52 3.47 -5.41
C GLY A 22 -9.83 2.70 -4.28
N ASN A 23 -9.14 1.62 -4.67
CA ASN A 23 -8.32 0.87 -3.73
C ASN A 23 -7.05 1.64 -3.34
N PHE A 24 -6.56 2.51 -4.22
CA PHE A 24 -5.34 3.32 -4.02
C PHE A 24 -4.13 2.51 -3.53
N ASP A 25 -4.04 1.23 -3.91
CA ASP A 25 -2.96 0.36 -3.45
C ASP A 25 -1.62 0.82 -4.05
N GLY A 26 -0.63 1.02 -3.19
CA GLY A 26 0.67 1.56 -3.57
C GLY A 26 0.71 3.08 -3.73
N VAL A 27 -0.43 3.79 -3.84
CA VAL A 27 -0.49 5.25 -4.11
C VAL A 27 0.58 5.64 -5.16
N HIS A 28 0.57 4.95 -6.30
CA HIS A 28 1.53 5.10 -7.38
C HIS A 28 1.27 6.37 -8.20
N LEU A 29 2.15 6.72 -9.14
CA LEU A 29 2.04 7.98 -9.90
C LEU A 29 0.65 8.18 -10.55
N GLY A 30 0.05 7.12 -11.11
CA GLY A 30 -1.34 7.21 -11.59
C GLY A 30 -2.37 7.61 -10.53
N HIS A 31 -2.27 7.09 -9.30
CA HIS A 31 -3.12 7.51 -8.18
C HIS A 31 -2.80 8.95 -7.75
N GLN A 32 -1.52 9.33 -7.72
CA GLN A 32 -1.08 10.66 -7.32
C GLN A 32 -1.60 11.75 -8.28
N ALA A 33 -1.63 11.46 -9.58
CA ALA A 33 -2.24 12.32 -10.59
C ALA A 33 -3.74 12.53 -10.32
N VAL A 34 -4.49 11.46 -10.03
CA VAL A 34 -5.92 11.55 -9.66
C VAL A 34 -6.12 12.41 -8.42
N ILE A 35 -5.32 12.19 -7.39
CA ILE A 35 -5.43 12.92 -6.12
C ILE A 35 -5.07 14.40 -6.30
N SER A 36 -4.11 14.71 -7.16
CA SER A 36 -3.74 16.09 -7.48
C SER A 36 -4.86 16.81 -8.23
N GLN A 37 -5.44 16.17 -9.26
CA GLN A 37 -6.60 16.68 -9.98
C GLN A 37 -7.83 16.86 -9.06
N LEU A 38 -8.04 15.93 -8.13
CA LEU A 38 -9.07 16.02 -7.10
C LEU A 38 -8.87 17.28 -6.25
N ALA A 39 -7.64 17.52 -5.77
CA ALA A 39 -7.31 18.66 -4.93
C ALA A 39 -7.45 19.99 -5.68
N GLU A 40 -7.03 20.06 -6.94
CA GLU A 40 -7.22 21.24 -7.80
C GLU A 40 -8.70 21.56 -7.99
N LYS A 41 -9.52 20.56 -8.30
CA LYS A 41 -10.97 20.76 -8.48
C LYS A 41 -11.67 21.11 -7.17
N ALA A 42 -11.24 20.52 -6.05
CA ALA A 42 -11.71 20.86 -4.72
C ALA A 42 -11.43 22.33 -4.39
N ALA A 43 -10.24 22.84 -4.70
CA ALA A 43 -9.89 24.24 -4.53
C ALA A 43 -10.73 25.18 -5.42
N GLU A 44 -10.90 24.84 -6.71
CA GLU A 44 -11.71 25.61 -7.66
C GLU A 44 -13.17 25.74 -7.19
N LEU A 45 -13.76 24.63 -6.73
CA LEU A 45 -15.14 24.59 -6.24
C LEU A 45 -15.29 25.06 -4.80
N LYS A 46 -14.18 25.35 -4.10
CA LYS A 46 -14.14 25.67 -2.66
C LYS A 46 -14.85 24.61 -1.80
N LEU A 47 -14.64 23.35 -2.13
CA LEU A 47 -15.19 22.18 -1.44
C LEU A 47 -14.07 21.28 -0.92
N PRO A 48 -14.28 20.51 0.16
CA PRO A 48 -13.30 19.55 0.64
C PRO A 48 -12.99 18.44 -0.38
N ALA A 49 -11.73 18.04 -0.49
CA ALA A 49 -11.27 16.87 -1.23
C ALA A 49 -11.42 15.59 -0.39
N CYS A 50 -12.15 14.60 -0.90
CA CYS A 50 -12.43 13.34 -0.22
C CYS A 50 -11.93 12.13 -1.02
N VAL A 51 -11.09 11.30 -0.41
CA VAL A 51 -10.68 10.00 -0.95
C VAL A 51 -11.52 8.90 -0.31
N VAL A 52 -12.29 8.17 -1.12
CA VAL A 52 -13.04 6.99 -0.68
C VAL A 52 -12.22 5.75 -1.00
N THR A 53 -11.97 4.92 0.01
CA THR A 53 -11.25 3.65 -0.12
C THR A 53 -11.89 2.54 0.70
N PHE A 54 -11.42 1.32 0.53
CA PHE A 54 -12.01 0.12 1.09
C PHE A 54 -10.98 -0.67 1.91
N GLU A 55 -11.38 -1.15 3.08
CA GLU A 55 -10.58 -2.06 3.90
C GLU A 55 -11.47 -3.17 4.51
N PRO A 56 -11.18 -4.46 4.32
CA PRO A 56 -10.15 -5.00 3.42
C PRO A 56 -10.42 -4.63 1.95
N GLN A 57 -9.47 -4.90 1.05
CA GLN A 57 -9.71 -4.68 -0.38
C GLN A 57 -10.74 -5.70 -0.90
N ALA A 58 -11.52 -5.33 -1.92
CA ALA A 58 -12.57 -6.21 -2.46
C ALA A 58 -12.06 -7.61 -2.84
N ALA A 59 -10.84 -7.70 -3.42
CA ALA A 59 -10.22 -8.97 -3.78
C ALA A 59 -9.96 -9.88 -2.57
N GLU A 60 -9.59 -9.30 -1.43
CA GLU A 60 -9.35 -10.04 -0.17
C GLU A 60 -10.65 -10.53 0.46
N PHE A 61 -11.75 -9.81 0.28
CA PHE A 61 -13.06 -10.26 0.74
C PHE A 61 -13.59 -11.43 -0.09
N PHE A 62 -13.52 -11.35 -1.42
CA PHE A 62 -14.07 -12.38 -2.29
C PHE A 62 -13.16 -13.60 -2.45
N LYS A 63 -11.84 -13.40 -2.41
CA LYS A 63 -10.84 -14.43 -2.70
C LYS A 63 -9.63 -14.26 -1.78
N PRO A 64 -9.77 -14.45 -0.46
CA PRO A 64 -8.69 -14.20 0.50
C PRO A 64 -7.39 -14.92 0.13
N GLU A 65 -7.47 -16.21 -0.22
CA GLU A 65 -6.31 -17.06 -0.51
C GLU A 65 -5.56 -16.69 -1.81
N SER A 66 -6.25 -16.15 -2.81
CA SER A 66 -5.68 -15.76 -4.12
C SER A 66 -5.68 -14.25 -4.35
N SER A 67 -5.89 -13.47 -3.29
CA SER A 67 -5.85 -12.02 -3.36
C SER A 67 -4.45 -11.55 -3.71
N PRO A 68 -4.27 -10.53 -4.58
CA PRO A 68 -2.94 -10.03 -4.89
C PRO A 68 -2.23 -9.46 -3.67
N ALA A 69 -0.92 -9.68 -3.56
CA ALA A 69 -0.10 -9.08 -2.51
C ALA A 69 -0.28 -7.56 -2.45
N ARG A 70 -0.63 -7.03 -1.27
CA ARG A 70 -0.76 -5.57 -1.08
C ARG A 70 0.56 -4.89 -1.38
N LEU A 71 0.51 -3.77 -2.11
CA LEU A 71 1.64 -2.85 -2.17
C LEU A 71 1.74 -2.08 -0.85
N THR A 72 0.61 -1.59 -0.36
CA THR A 72 0.49 -0.82 0.89
C THR A 72 -0.61 -1.36 1.80
N ARG A 73 -0.34 -1.41 3.11
CA ARG A 73 -1.37 -1.53 4.15
C ARG A 73 -2.07 -0.19 4.33
N PHE A 74 -3.23 -0.23 4.98
CA PHE A 74 -4.02 0.99 5.22
C PHE A 74 -3.22 2.12 5.89
N ARG A 75 -2.40 1.80 6.90
CA ARG A 75 -1.56 2.80 7.59
C ARG A 75 -0.55 3.46 6.64
N GLU A 76 0.07 2.68 5.77
CA GLU A 76 1.05 3.19 4.79
C GLU A 76 0.36 4.03 3.72
N LYS A 77 -0.81 3.58 3.24
CA LYS A 77 -1.67 4.34 2.34
C LYS A 77 -2.08 5.68 2.96
N PHE A 78 -2.53 5.66 4.21
CA PHE A 78 -2.90 6.86 4.96
C PHE A 78 -1.74 7.85 5.05
N ILE A 79 -0.55 7.40 5.44
CA ILE A 79 0.66 8.25 5.52
C ILE A 79 1.04 8.78 4.13
N ALA A 80 0.97 7.96 3.08
CA ALA A 80 1.24 8.41 1.71
C ALA A 80 0.26 9.52 1.29
N LEU A 81 -1.03 9.36 1.58
CA LEU A 81 -2.07 10.35 1.26
C LEU A 81 -1.92 11.67 2.01
N GLN A 82 -1.27 11.69 3.18
CA GLN A 82 -0.99 12.94 3.93
C GLN A 82 -0.08 13.92 3.18
N HIS A 83 0.66 13.47 2.17
CA HIS A 83 1.52 14.33 1.36
C HIS A 83 0.76 15.09 0.27
N PHE A 84 -0.55 14.86 0.14
CA PHE A 84 -1.42 15.51 -0.83
C PHE A 84 -2.43 16.40 -0.11
N ALA A 85 -2.96 17.39 -0.83
CA ALA A 85 -4.03 18.26 -0.35
C ALA A 85 -5.39 17.52 -0.33
N VAL A 86 -5.47 16.50 0.51
CA VAL A 86 -6.68 15.71 0.79
C VAL A 86 -7.20 16.10 2.17
N ASP A 87 -8.45 16.55 2.21
CA ASP A 87 -9.08 16.96 3.47
C ASP A 87 -9.59 15.75 4.25
N ARG A 88 -10.11 14.74 3.55
CA ARG A 88 -10.83 13.62 4.15
C ARG A 88 -10.53 12.29 3.48
N ILE A 89 -10.46 11.23 4.27
CA ILE A 89 -10.50 9.85 3.78
C ILE A 89 -11.73 9.17 4.35
N LEU A 90 -12.63 8.69 3.49
CA LEU A 90 -13.70 7.77 3.87
C LEU A 90 -13.22 6.34 3.63
N CYS A 91 -12.94 5.61 4.71
CA CYS A 91 -12.58 4.20 4.65
C CYS A 91 -13.83 3.35 4.88
N LEU A 92 -14.40 2.80 3.82
CA LEU A 92 -15.56 1.92 3.89
C LEU A 92 -15.13 0.49 4.23
N PRO A 93 -15.79 -0.18 5.19
CA PRO A 93 -15.52 -1.60 5.44
C PRO A 93 -16.04 -2.42 4.27
N PHE A 94 -15.16 -3.13 3.55
CA PHE A 94 -15.61 -4.04 2.50
C PHE A 94 -16.09 -5.35 3.13
N ASN A 95 -17.39 -5.44 3.35
CA ASN A 95 -18.05 -6.56 4.00
C ASN A 95 -19.30 -7.02 3.23
N ALA A 96 -20.00 -8.04 3.74
CA ALA A 96 -21.21 -8.56 3.13
C ALA A 96 -22.26 -7.46 2.86
N ALA A 97 -22.46 -6.54 3.80
CA ALA A 97 -23.42 -5.45 3.66
C ALA A 97 -23.05 -4.49 2.51
N LEU A 98 -21.79 -4.04 2.44
CA LEU A 98 -21.33 -3.16 1.34
C LEU A 98 -21.37 -3.89 -0.01
N SER A 99 -20.96 -5.18 -0.04
CA SER A 99 -20.95 -5.98 -1.27
C SER A 99 -22.35 -6.31 -1.82
N ALA A 100 -23.36 -6.26 -0.96
CA ALA A 100 -24.75 -6.55 -1.30
C ALA A 100 -25.49 -5.34 -1.87
N LEU A 101 -25.00 -4.12 -1.66
CA LEU A 101 -25.62 -2.91 -2.19
C LEU A 101 -25.67 -2.95 -3.72
N SER A 102 -26.81 -2.65 -4.31
CA SER A 102 -26.89 -2.37 -5.75
C SER A 102 -26.03 -1.14 -6.11
N ALA A 103 -25.80 -0.92 -7.40
CA ALA A 103 -25.06 0.26 -7.84
C ALA A 103 -25.84 1.55 -7.52
N GLU A 104 -27.15 1.53 -7.71
CA GLU A 104 -28.09 2.61 -7.39
C GLU A 104 -28.11 2.88 -5.89
N GLU A 105 -28.18 1.83 -5.05
CA GLU A 105 -28.12 1.99 -3.60
C GLU A 105 -26.78 2.57 -3.14
N PHE A 106 -25.67 2.19 -3.78
CA PHE A 106 -24.36 2.77 -3.47
C PHE A 106 -24.32 4.27 -3.82
N ILE A 107 -24.84 4.66 -4.99
CA ILE A 107 -24.95 6.07 -5.40
C ILE A 107 -25.78 6.83 -4.36
N GLN A 108 -26.98 6.34 -4.06
CA GLN A 108 -27.92 6.99 -3.15
C GLN A 108 -27.34 7.13 -1.74
N LYS A 109 -26.95 6.02 -1.11
CA LYS A 109 -26.55 5.99 0.30
C LYS A 109 -25.16 6.59 0.53
N VAL A 110 -24.19 6.32 -0.36
CA VAL A 110 -22.80 6.74 -0.15
C VAL A 110 -22.54 8.11 -0.76
N LEU A 111 -22.89 8.29 -2.04
CA LEU A 111 -22.49 9.49 -2.78
C LEU A 111 -23.43 10.66 -2.50
N LEU A 112 -24.75 10.43 -2.47
CA LEU A 112 -25.74 11.49 -2.32
C LEU A 112 -26.08 11.79 -0.84
N GLU A 113 -26.51 10.78 -0.08
CA GLU A 113 -26.92 10.91 1.33
C GLU A 113 -25.72 10.97 2.28
N GLY A 114 -24.67 10.21 2.01
CA GLY A 114 -23.47 10.20 2.83
C GLY A 114 -22.59 11.43 2.61
N LEU A 115 -22.11 11.59 1.38
CA LEU A 115 -21.10 12.58 1.03
C LEU A 115 -21.65 13.84 0.35
N GLY A 116 -22.86 13.79 -0.21
CA GLY A 116 -23.38 14.90 -1.03
C GLY A 116 -22.40 15.34 -2.11
N VAL A 117 -21.84 14.38 -2.84
CA VAL A 117 -20.78 14.62 -3.84
C VAL A 117 -21.24 15.66 -4.86
N LYS A 118 -20.37 16.63 -5.17
CA LYS A 118 -20.58 17.63 -6.23
C LYS A 118 -19.77 17.35 -7.48
N TYR A 119 -18.65 16.66 -7.31
CA TYR A 119 -17.76 16.29 -8.39
C TYR A 119 -17.09 14.96 -8.04
N LEU A 120 -17.08 14.02 -8.98
CA LEU A 120 -16.57 12.67 -8.78
C LEU A 120 -15.52 12.33 -9.84
N VAL A 121 -14.33 11.95 -9.40
CA VAL A 121 -13.26 11.42 -10.27
C VAL A 121 -13.17 9.91 -10.08
N VAL A 122 -13.34 9.13 -11.15
CA VAL A 122 -13.20 7.67 -11.13
C VAL A 122 -12.25 7.17 -12.20
N GLY A 123 -11.68 5.99 -11.98
CA GLY A 123 -10.84 5.34 -12.99
C GLY A 123 -11.63 4.71 -14.13
N ASP A 124 -10.99 4.56 -15.29
CA ASP A 124 -11.61 3.98 -16.50
C ASP A 124 -12.17 2.56 -16.27
N ASP A 125 -11.51 1.79 -15.41
CA ASP A 125 -11.90 0.42 -15.06
C ASP A 125 -12.75 0.34 -13.79
N PHE A 126 -13.25 1.48 -13.28
CA PHE A 126 -14.00 1.51 -12.04
C PHE A 126 -15.35 0.79 -12.20
N ARG A 127 -15.54 -0.24 -11.38
CA ARG A 127 -16.79 -0.99 -11.27
C ARG A 127 -17.20 -1.07 -9.81
N PHE A 128 -18.49 -0.91 -9.54
CA PHE A 128 -19.03 -0.88 -8.19
C PHE A 128 -20.43 -1.50 -8.13
N GLY A 129 -20.98 -1.59 -6.92
CA GLY A 129 -22.24 -2.26 -6.65
C GLY A 129 -22.16 -3.80 -6.79
N LYS A 130 -23.22 -4.45 -6.34
CA LYS A 130 -23.38 -5.90 -6.35
C LYS A 130 -23.19 -6.44 -7.77
N GLY A 131 -22.34 -7.45 -7.90
CA GLY A 131 -22.03 -8.07 -9.19
C GLY A 131 -21.29 -7.15 -10.17
N ARG A 132 -20.65 -6.07 -9.69
CA ARG A 132 -19.90 -5.11 -10.53
C ARG A 132 -20.76 -4.47 -11.63
N ARG A 133 -22.05 -4.30 -11.35
CA ARG A 133 -23.05 -3.79 -12.31
C ARG A 133 -22.96 -2.28 -12.54
N GLY A 134 -22.42 -1.52 -11.58
CA GLY A 134 -22.21 -0.09 -11.72
C GLY A 134 -20.93 0.24 -12.48
N ASP A 135 -20.99 1.27 -13.30
CA ASP A 135 -19.88 1.80 -14.09
C ASP A 135 -19.98 3.31 -14.34
N PHE A 136 -19.08 3.82 -15.17
CA PHE A 136 -18.99 5.24 -15.50
C PHE A 136 -20.27 5.79 -16.13
N GLU A 137 -20.91 5.02 -17.03
CA GLU A 137 -22.13 5.46 -17.71
C GLU A 137 -23.27 5.62 -16.71
N LEU A 138 -23.44 4.66 -15.79
CA LEU A 138 -24.42 4.75 -14.71
C LEU A 138 -24.15 5.96 -13.80
N LEU A 139 -22.89 6.18 -13.41
CA LEU A 139 -22.51 7.35 -12.60
C LEU A 139 -22.81 8.66 -13.32
N THR A 140 -22.56 8.73 -14.63
CA THR A 140 -22.80 9.94 -15.43
C THR A 140 -24.30 10.23 -15.54
N LYS A 141 -25.14 9.23 -15.78
CA LYS A 141 -26.60 9.37 -15.78
C LYS A 141 -27.11 9.85 -14.43
N ALA A 142 -26.66 9.21 -13.35
CA ALA A 142 -26.97 9.66 -11.99
C ALA A 142 -26.47 11.08 -11.71
N GLY A 143 -25.30 11.46 -12.23
CA GLY A 143 -24.76 12.80 -12.14
C GLY A 143 -25.66 13.86 -12.76
N GLN A 144 -26.20 13.56 -13.95
CA GLN A 144 -27.16 14.42 -14.65
C GLN A 144 -28.49 14.55 -13.89
N GLU A 145 -28.99 13.46 -13.31
CA GLU A 145 -30.25 13.43 -12.57
C GLU A 145 -30.15 14.12 -11.20
N TYR A 146 -29.07 13.87 -10.45
CA TYR A 146 -28.91 14.30 -9.06
C TYR A 146 -27.98 15.51 -8.87
N GLY A 147 -27.45 16.09 -9.95
CA GLY A 147 -26.72 17.36 -9.95
C GLY A 147 -25.28 17.26 -9.45
N PHE A 148 -24.52 16.26 -9.91
CA PHE A 148 -23.07 16.18 -9.69
C PHE A 148 -22.33 15.79 -10.97
N GLN A 149 -21.10 16.27 -11.12
CA GLN A 149 -20.30 15.96 -12.31
C GLN A 149 -19.46 14.69 -12.08
N VAL A 150 -19.30 13.89 -13.13
CA VAL A 150 -18.44 12.70 -13.13
C VAL A 150 -17.41 12.84 -14.23
N VAL A 151 -16.14 12.58 -13.92
CA VAL A 151 -15.05 12.61 -14.88
C VAL A 151 -14.15 11.38 -14.76
N HIS A 152 -13.56 11.02 -15.90
CA HIS A 152 -12.51 10.00 -15.97
C HIS A 152 -11.20 10.55 -15.42
N MET A 153 -10.47 9.69 -14.71
CA MET A 153 -9.06 9.92 -14.45
C MET A 153 -8.28 9.91 -15.76
N HIS A 154 -7.29 10.78 -15.88
CA HIS A 154 -6.33 10.65 -16.98
C HIS A 154 -5.42 9.46 -16.70
N THR A 155 -5.24 8.60 -17.70
CA THR A 155 -4.25 7.53 -17.62
C THR A 155 -2.86 8.16 -17.51
N PHE A 156 -2.07 7.67 -16.56
CA PHE A 156 -0.70 8.14 -16.35
C PHE A 156 0.27 7.08 -16.86
N ASP A 157 1.06 7.45 -17.86
CA ASP A 157 2.03 6.57 -18.50
C ASP A 157 3.46 6.88 -18.05
N VAL A 158 4.23 5.81 -17.93
CA VAL A 158 5.68 5.85 -17.73
C VAL A 158 6.28 4.88 -18.72
N ASP A 159 7.17 5.40 -19.57
CA ASP A 159 7.74 4.69 -20.72
C ASP A 159 6.65 4.12 -21.62
N GLU A 160 5.70 4.99 -22.02
CA GLU A 160 4.60 4.66 -22.94
C GLU A 160 3.68 3.52 -22.46
N SER A 161 3.75 3.22 -21.17
CA SER A 161 2.99 2.14 -20.55
C SER A 161 2.29 2.63 -19.30
N ARG A 162 1.02 2.26 -19.15
CA ARG A 162 0.18 2.63 -18.00
C ARG A 162 0.83 2.23 -16.67
N VAL A 163 0.80 3.18 -15.73
CA VAL A 163 1.14 2.92 -14.33
C VAL A 163 -0.05 2.23 -13.65
N SER A 164 0.17 1.04 -13.07
CA SER A 164 -0.86 0.29 -12.35
C SER A 164 -0.28 -0.48 -11.18
N SER A 165 -1.14 -0.81 -10.20
CA SER A 165 -0.75 -1.67 -9.07
C SER A 165 -0.27 -3.05 -9.54
N THR A 166 -0.84 -3.59 -10.62
CA THR A 166 -0.43 -4.88 -11.20
C THR A 166 0.99 -4.83 -11.73
N ARG A 167 1.34 -3.81 -12.53
CA ARG A 167 2.68 -3.63 -13.08
C ARG A 167 3.73 -3.46 -11.98
N ILE A 168 3.39 -2.76 -10.90
CA ILE A 168 4.28 -2.58 -9.74
C ILE A 168 4.49 -3.91 -9.01
N ARG A 169 3.43 -4.70 -8.79
CA ARG A 169 3.57 -6.04 -8.18
C ARG A 169 4.45 -6.96 -9.03
N GLN A 170 4.30 -6.93 -10.36
CA GLN A 170 5.14 -7.70 -11.27
C GLN A 170 6.61 -7.28 -11.19
N ALA A 171 6.89 -5.97 -11.21
CA ALA A 171 8.25 -5.45 -11.05
C ALA A 171 8.86 -5.88 -9.71
N LEU A 172 8.12 -5.75 -8.60
CA LEU A 172 8.58 -6.18 -7.29
C LEU A 172 8.82 -7.69 -7.23
N ALA A 173 7.92 -8.51 -7.76
CA ALA A 173 8.08 -9.97 -7.79
C ALA A 173 9.34 -10.41 -8.56
N GLN A 174 9.75 -9.65 -9.58
CA GLN A 174 10.96 -9.88 -10.36
C GLN A 174 12.22 -9.28 -9.72
N GLY A 175 12.10 -8.52 -8.62
CA GLY A 175 13.22 -7.82 -7.99
C GLY A 175 13.60 -6.50 -8.65
N GLU A 176 12.81 -6.01 -9.61
CA GLU A 176 13.01 -4.78 -10.37
C GLU A 176 12.64 -3.52 -9.56
N LEU A 177 13.38 -3.28 -8.48
CA LEU A 177 13.12 -2.18 -7.53
C LEU A 177 13.24 -0.80 -8.18
N SER A 178 14.13 -0.64 -9.16
CA SER A 178 14.27 0.60 -9.93
C SER A 178 13.01 0.93 -10.73
N LEU A 179 12.43 -0.06 -11.41
CA LEU A 179 11.18 0.10 -12.13
C LEU A 179 10.03 0.39 -11.14
N ALA A 180 9.93 -0.38 -10.05
CA ALA A 180 8.91 -0.14 -9.02
C ALA A 180 9.01 1.29 -8.46
N LYS A 181 10.22 1.79 -8.20
CA LYS A 181 10.47 3.17 -7.75
C LYS A 181 10.00 4.20 -8.78
N LYS A 182 10.30 3.98 -10.06
CA LYS A 182 9.86 4.85 -11.16
C LYS A 182 8.34 4.95 -11.23
N LEU A 183 7.64 3.82 -11.11
CA LEU A 183 6.17 3.75 -11.16
C LEU A 183 5.48 4.31 -9.90
N LEU A 184 6.12 4.15 -8.74
CA LEU A 184 5.61 4.66 -7.45
C LEU A 184 5.93 6.14 -7.22
N GLY A 185 6.92 6.70 -7.92
CA GLY A 185 7.48 8.03 -7.66
C GLY A 185 8.33 8.10 -6.39
N ARG A 186 8.61 6.96 -5.75
CA ARG A 186 9.36 6.85 -4.48
C ARG A 186 9.88 5.43 -4.30
N GLY A 187 10.89 5.25 -3.44
CA GLY A 187 11.37 3.91 -3.08
C GLY A 187 10.27 3.08 -2.43
N TYR A 188 10.25 1.79 -2.73
CA TYR A 188 9.26 0.88 -2.15
C TYR A 188 9.59 0.61 -0.68
N ARG A 189 8.60 0.83 0.18
CA ARG A 189 8.74 0.68 1.63
C ARG A 189 7.67 -0.25 2.20
N MET A 190 8.05 -1.06 3.16
CA MET A 190 7.13 -1.74 4.06
C MET A 190 7.31 -1.24 5.49
N SER A 191 6.25 -1.25 6.27
CA SER A 191 6.26 -0.83 7.66
C SER A 191 5.76 -1.93 8.59
N GLY A 192 6.27 -1.93 9.81
CA GLY A 192 5.91 -2.90 10.83
C GLY A 192 6.49 -2.55 12.19
N ARG A 193 6.07 -3.32 13.20
CA ARG A 193 6.68 -3.25 14.54
C ARG A 193 7.80 -4.26 14.64
N VAL A 194 8.88 -3.87 15.30
CA VAL A 194 9.95 -4.79 15.67
C VAL A 194 9.43 -5.73 16.76
N ALA A 195 9.55 -7.03 16.52
CA ALA A 195 9.10 -8.10 17.39
C ALA A 195 10.28 -8.97 17.84
N TYR A 196 10.05 -9.74 18.91
CA TYR A 196 10.95 -10.81 19.30
C TYR A 196 10.88 -11.94 18.27
N GLY A 197 12.03 -12.34 17.73
CA GLY A 197 12.16 -13.52 16.88
C GLY A 197 12.93 -14.64 17.58
N ALA A 198 13.35 -15.65 16.82
CA ALA A 198 14.10 -16.79 17.34
C ALA A 198 15.53 -16.45 17.84
N GLN A 199 15.98 -15.20 17.67
CA GLN A 199 17.29 -14.67 18.09
C GLN A 199 18.52 -15.45 17.60
N ARG A 200 18.37 -16.38 16.65
CA ARG A 200 19.45 -17.19 16.07
C ARG A 200 20.55 -16.35 15.41
N GLY A 201 20.21 -15.19 14.87
CA GLY A 201 21.21 -14.27 14.32
C GLY A 201 22.26 -13.83 15.35
N ARG A 202 21.88 -13.70 16.64
CA ARG A 202 22.82 -13.30 17.70
C ARG A 202 23.92 -14.34 17.91
N THR A 203 23.63 -15.63 17.79
CA THR A 203 24.62 -16.70 18.01
C THR A 203 25.70 -16.74 16.92
N ILE A 204 25.49 -16.07 15.78
CA ILE A 204 26.47 -15.95 14.68
C ILE A 204 27.11 -14.56 14.55
N GLY A 205 26.81 -13.64 15.47
CA GLY A 205 27.27 -12.25 15.37
C GLY A 205 26.48 -11.39 14.37
N PHE A 206 25.31 -11.83 13.92
CA PHE A 206 24.40 -11.11 13.02
C PHE A 206 23.03 -10.90 13.68
N PRO A 207 22.91 -10.03 14.71
CA PRO A 207 21.62 -9.73 15.33
C PRO A 207 20.63 -9.19 14.29
N THR A 208 19.44 -9.79 14.21
CA THR A 208 18.36 -9.35 13.30
C THR A 208 17.15 -8.81 14.06
N ALA A 209 16.63 -7.69 13.58
CA ALA A 209 15.31 -7.18 13.93
C ALA A 209 14.25 -7.94 13.13
N ASN A 210 13.32 -8.59 13.83
CA ASN A 210 12.20 -9.27 13.19
C ASN A 210 11.04 -8.27 13.04
N ILE A 211 10.57 -8.04 11.82
CA ILE A 211 9.56 -7.03 11.53
C ILE A 211 8.23 -7.72 11.28
N PHE A 212 7.24 -7.47 12.14
CA PHE A 212 5.91 -8.02 11.93
C PHE A 212 5.13 -7.18 10.90
N LEU A 213 5.04 -7.70 9.68
CA LEU A 213 4.41 -7.02 8.55
C LEU A 213 2.87 -6.99 8.64
N HIS A 214 2.28 -7.98 9.32
CA HIS A 214 0.84 -8.31 9.27
C HIS A 214 0.29 -8.30 7.83
N ARG A 215 0.96 -9.04 6.95
CA ARG A 215 0.56 -9.28 5.57
C ARG A 215 0.48 -10.79 5.37
N GLN A 216 -0.55 -11.25 4.68
CA GLN A 216 -0.63 -12.66 4.26
C GLN A 216 0.29 -12.94 3.08
N GLN A 217 0.35 -12.00 2.14
CA GLN A 217 1.23 -12.06 0.98
C GLN A 217 2.05 -10.78 0.88
N VAL A 218 3.31 -10.94 0.44
CA VAL A 218 4.24 -9.85 0.21
C VAL A 218 4.63 -9.79 -1.27
N PRO A 219 4.80 -8.60 -1.85
CA PRO A 219 5.17 -8.47 -3.26
C PRO A 219 6.67 -8.69 -3.53
N LEU A 220 7.45 -9.09 -2.52
CA LEU A 220 8.91 -9.28 -2.58
C LEU A 220 9.32 -10.55 -1.81
N SER A 221 10.35 -11.23 -2.29
CA SER A 221 11.05 -12.32 -1.62
C SER A 221 12.55 -12.26 -1.93
N GLY A 222 13.39 -12.75 -1.03
CA GLY A 222 14.84 -12.78 -1.18
C GLY A 222 15.62 -11.88 -0.21
N VAL A 223 16.88 -11.65 -0.53
CA VAL A 223 17.82 -10.85 0.27
C VAL A 223 18.05 -9.49 -0.39
N PHE A 224 18.03 -8.42 0.40
CA PHE A 224 18.04 -7.04 -0.08
C PHE A 224 18.98 -6.15 0.73
N ALA A 225 19.62 -5.21 0.04
CA ALA A 225 20.18 -4.02 0.67
C ALA A 225 19.03 -3.07 1.03
N VAL A 226 18.99 -2.58 2.27
CA VAL A 226 17.86 -1.79 2.78
C VAL A 226 18.29 -0.56 3.57
N LYS A 227 17.35 0.38 3.70
CA LYS A 227 17.42 1.50 4.65
C LYS A 227 16.25 1.41 5.63
N MET A 228 16.51 1.49 6.93
CA MET A 228 15.51 1.51 7.98
C MET A 228 15.29 2.93 8.52
N PHE A 229 14.04 3.35 8.60
CA PHE A 229 13.61 4.65 9.11
C PHE A 229 12.79 4.48 10.40
N GLY A 230 12.78 5.53 11.24
CA GLY A 230 11.94 5.60 12.44
C GLY A 230 12.64 5.26 13.76
N LEU A 231 13.96 5.05 13.74
CA LEU A 231 14.79 4.85 14.93
C LEU A 231 15.61 6.10 15.25
N GLU A 232 16.22 6.69 14.23
CA GLU A 232 17.01 7.92 14.32
C GLU A 232 16.52 8.97 13.31
N SER A 233 17.14 10.17 13.32
CA SER A 233 16.87 11.22 12.33
C SER A 233 17.29 10.82 10.92
N SER A 234 18.39 10.08 10.81
CA SER A 234 18.91 9.52 9.57
C SER A 234 18.54 8.04 9.43
N PRO A 235 18.29 7.55 8.20
CA PRO A 235 18.04 6.13 8.01
C PRO A 235 19.28 5.29 8.29
N LEU A 236 19.08 4.19 9.00
CA LEU A 236 20.12 3.19 9.25
C LEU A 236 20.21 2.23 8.07
N GLN A 237 21.42 1.84 7.72
CA GLN A 237 21.67 0.91 6.62
C GLN A 237 21.65 -0.53 7.12
N GLY A 238 21.29 -1.46 6.25
CA GLY A 238 21.29 -2.86 6.60
C GLY A 238 21.08 -3.81 5.44
N VAL A 239 21.04 -5.09 5.78
CA VAL A 239 20.64 -6.17 4.89
C VAL A 239 19.36 -6.81 5.44
N ALA A 240 18.41 -7.08 4.56
CA ALA A 240 17.14 -7.70 4.92
C ALA A 240 16.95 -9.02 4.20
N ASN A 241 16.42 -10.01 4.90
CA ASN A 241 15.85 -11.21 4.31
C ASN A 241 14.33 -11.14 4.43
N ILE A 242 13.61 -11.37 3.33
CA ILE A 242 12.16 -11.51 3.31
C ILE A 242 11.79 -12.87 2.71
N GLY A 243 11.16 -13.70 3.54
CA GLY A 243 10.90 -15.08 3.19
C GLY A 243 9.68 -15.66 3.84
N THR A 244 9.17 -16.74 3.27
CA THR A 244 7.96 -17.42 3.75
C THR A 244 8.31 -18.77 4.33
N ARG A 245 8.03 -18.97 5.62
CA ARG A 245 8.25 -20.25 6.30
C ARG A 245 6.91 -20.98 6.48
N PRO A 246 6.85 -22.29 6.19
CA PRO A 246 5.73 -23.11 6.64
C PRO A 246 5.74 -23.19 8.18
N THR A 247 4.55 -23.08 8.77
CA THR A 247 4.28 -23.14 10.20
C THR A 247 3.09 -24.08 10.45
N VAL A 248 2.86 -24.48 11.70
CA VAL A 248 1.76 -25.39 12.07
C VAL A 248 0.38 -24.79 11.73
N ASP A 249 0.25 -23.46 11.81
CA ASP A 249 -1.00 -22.72 11.55
C ASP A 249 -1.08 -22.08 10.15
N GLY A 250 -0.20 -22.49 9.21
CA GLY A 250 -0.17 -21.97 7.84
C GLY A 250 1.23 -21.52 7.41
N SER A 251 1.34 -20.49 6.57
CA SER A 251 2.64 -19.92 6.20
C SER A 251 2.81 -18.52 6.81
N GLN A 252 4.00 -18.23 7.33
CA GLN A 252 4.33 -16.92 7.89
C GLN A 252 5.44 -16.28 7.07
N THR A 253 5.18 -15.09 6.53
CA THR A 253 6.23 -14.25 5.97
C THR A 253 6.99 -13.56 7.10
N LEU A 254 8.30 -13.74 7.12
CA LEU A 254 9.24 -13.06 8.01
C LEU A 254 10.01 -12.00 7.22
N LEU A 255 10.12 -10.81 7.77
CA LEU A 255 11.09 -9.80 7.36
C LEU A 255 12.11 -9.67 8.49
N GLU A 256 13.33 -10.10 8.23
CA GLU A 256 14.46 -10.02 9.17
C GLU A 256 15.44 -8.99 8.64
N VAL A 257 15.82 -8.00 9.47
CA VAL A 257 16.77 -6.95 9.08
C VAL A 257 17.96 -6.95 10.02
N HIS A 258 19.15 -7.09 9.47
CA HIS A 258 20.39 -6.83 10.19
C HIS A 258 20.85 -5.39 9.88
N LEU A 259 20.89 -4.54 10.89
CA LEU A 259 21.38 -3.17 10.78
C LEU A 259 22.90 -3.15 10.96
N PHE A 260 23.56 -2.34 10.14
CA PHE A 260 25.00 -2.15 10.23
C PHE A 260 25.35 -1.17 11.34
N ASP A 261 26.41 -1.50 12.09
CA ASP A 261 27.02 -0.62 13.09
C ASP A 261 26.01 -0.09 14.12
N PHE A 262 25.03 -0.94 14.50
CA PHE A 262 23.92 -0.60 15.38
C PHE A 262 23.66 -1.70 16.42
N ASP A 263 23.63 -1.33 17.69
CA ASP A 263 23.61 -2.26 18.84
C ASP A 263 22.51 -1.96 19.87
N GLN A 264 21.59 -1.04 19.59
CA GLN A 264 20.53 -0.66 20.53
C GLN A 264 19.32 -1.63 20.50
N ASP A 265 18.62 -1.71 21.63
CA ASP A 265 17.32 -2.38 21.71
C ASP A 265 16.21 -1.53 21.07
N ILE A 266 15.55 -2.11 20.08
CA ILE A 266 14.49 -1.48 19.28
C ILE A 266 13.17 -2.25 19.31
N TYR A 267 12.99 -3.20 20.24
CA TYR A 267 11.74 -3.95 20.36
C TYR A 267 10.51 -3.04 20.56
N GLY A 268 9.41 -3.38 19.88
CA GLY A 268 8.16 -2.62 19.94
C GLY A 268 8.16 -1.31 19.13
N LYS A 269 9.32 -0.82 18.67
CA LYS A 269 9.41 0.36 17.81
C LYS A 269 8.73 0.08 16.47
N HIS A 270 8.11 1.12 15.91
CA HIS A 270 7.50 1.06 14.59
C HIS A 270 8.48 1.65 13.57
N VAL A 271 8.85 0.86 12.57
CA VAL A 271 9.87 1.22 11.59
C VAL A 271 9.34 1.14 10.17
N GLN A 272 10.06 1.76 9.23
CA GLN A 272 9.84 1.59 7.79
C GLN A 272 11.13 1.07 7.15
N ILE A 273 11.01 0.10 6.26
CA ILE A 273 12.13 -0.56 5.57
C ILE A 273 11.99 -0.22 4.10
N GLU A 274 12.92 0.55 3.56
CA GLU A 274 13.05 0.83 2.14
C GLU A 274 13.97 -0.20 1.49
N PHE A 275 13.47 -0.86 0.44
CA PHE A 275 14.21 -1.84 -0.33
C PHE A 275 14.98 -1.12 -1.43
N ILE A 276 16.30 -1.17 -1.39
CA ILE A 276 17.17 -0.43 -2.31
C ILE A 276 17.60 -1.28 -3.48
N LYS A 277 18.10 -2.51 -3.21
CA LYS A 277 18.58 -3.42 -4.24
C LYS A 277 18.36 -4.87 -3.82
N LYS A 278 17.89 -5.72 -4.74
CA LYS A 278 17.88 -7.18 -4.55
C LYS A 278 19.31 -7.71 -4.73
N LEU A 279 19.78 -8.46 -3.75
CA LEU A 279 21.10 -9.09 -3.77
C LEU A 279 21.00 -10.50 -4.36
N ARG A 280 20.03 -11.29 -3.91
CA ARG A 280 19.78 -12.66 -4.38
C ARG A 280 18.41 -13.17 -3.94
N ASP A 281 18.01 -14.33 -4.47
CA ASP A 281 16.88 -15.11 -3.98
C ASP A 281 17.23 -15.86 -2.68
N GLU A 282 16.19 -16.38 -2.01
CA GLU A 282 16.37 -17.25 -0.84
C GLU A 282 16.95 -18.61 -1.26
N GLU A 283 17.92 -19.08 -0.49
CA GLU A 283 18.62 -20.34 -0.74
C GLU A 283 18.69 -21.15 0.56
N LYS A 284 18.71 -22.47 0.43
CA LYS A 284 18.99 -23.39 1.54
C LYS A 284 20.50 -23.64 1.58
N PHE A 285 21.05 -23.71 2.78
CA PHE A 285 22.46 -24.03 3.00
C PHE A 285 22.55 -25.39 3.68
N ASP A 286 23.52 -26.20 3.27
CA ASP A 286 23.72 -27.56 3.77
C ASP A 286 24.50 -27.55 5.09
N SER A 287 25.21 -26.46 5.36
CA SER A 287 25.89 -26.25 6.65
C SER A 287 25.69 -24.84 7.22
N PHE A 288 25.95 -24.74 8.51
CA PHE A 288 25.93 -23.48 9.24
C PHE A 288 27.07 -22.53 8.82
N ASP A 289 28.24 -23.08 8.50
CA ASP A 289 29.39 -22.29 8.06
C ASP A 289 29.14 -21.65 6.69
N GLU A 290 28.53 -22.39 5.76
CA GLU A 290 28.09 -21.86 4.46
C GLU A 290 27.11 -20.68 4.63
N LEU A 291 26.08 -20.86 5.47
CA LEU A 291 25.12 -19.79 5.78
C LEU A 291 25.84 -18.54 6.31
N LYS A 292 26.80 -18.72 7.22
CA LYS A 292 27.56 -17.61 7.81
C LYS A 292 28.39 -16.87 6.76
N GLN A 293 29.09 -17.59 5.89
CA GLN A 293 29.88 -16.99 4.81
C GLN A 293 29.00 -16.23 3.81
N GLN A 294 27.82 -16.78 3.49
CA GLN A 294 26.89 -16.10 2.59
C GLN A 294 26.35 -14.81 3.22
N ILE A 295 25.99 -14.82 4.51
CA ILE A 295 25.52 -13.62 5.22
C ILE A 295 26.60 -12.52 5.22
N LEU A 296 27.87 -12.87 5.43
CA LEU A 296 28.99 -11.92 5.36
C LEU A 296 29.13 -11.31 3.96
N THR A 297 29.01 -12.14 2.92
CA THR A 297 29.02 -11.70 1.52
C THR A 297 27.86 -10.74 1.22
N ASP A 298 26.64 -11.11 1.64
CA ASP A 298 25.44 -10.29 1.45
C ASP A 298 25.59 -8.93 2.15
N ALA A 299 26.15 -8.90 3.37
CA ALA A 299 26.40 -7.68 4.11
C ALA A 299 27.43 -6.77 3.43
N GLN A 300 28.51 -7.34 2.90
CA GLN A 300 29.52 -6.57 2.16
C GLN A 300 28.92 -5.98 0.86
N GLN A 301 28.17 -6.76 0.09
CA GLN A 301 27.50 -6.29 -1.12
C GLN A 301 26.46 -5.22 -0.80
N ALA A 302 25.69 -5.39 0.27
CA ALA A 302 24.73 -4.38 0.74
C ALA A 302 25.44 -3.06 1.06
N ARG A 303 26.56 -3.09 1.80
CA ARG A 303 27.35 -1.87 2.10
C ARG A 303 27.81 -1.17 0.83
N GLN A 304 28.34 -1.90 -0.16
CA GLN A 304 28.76 -1.31 -1.44
C GLN A 304 27.62 -0.65 -2.20
N CYS A 305 26.40 -1.20 -2.13
CA CYS A 305 25.23 -0.66 -2.84
C CYS A 305 24.56 0.52 -2.12
N LEU A 306 24.90 0.77 -0.85
CA LEU A 306 24.29 1.80 -0.01
C LEU A 306 25.17 3.04 0.20
N GLN A 307 26.42 2.99 -0.29
CA GLN A 307 27.35 4.12 -0.38
C GLN A 307 26.91 5.15 -1.43
#